data_AF-A0A2V3PRU2-F1
#
_entry.id   AF-A0A2V3PRU2-F1
#
_cell.length_a   1.000
_cell.length_b   1.000
_cell.length_c   1.000
_cell.angle_alpha   90.00
_cell.angle_beta   90.00
_cell.angle_gamma   90.00
#
_symmetry.space_group_name_H-M   'P 1'
#
loop_
_entity.id
_entity.type
_entity.pdbx_description
1 polymer ?
#
loop_
_entity_poly.entity_id
_entity_poly.type
_entity_poly.pdbx_seq_one_letter_code
_entity_poly.pdbx_strand_id
1 'polypeptide(L)'
;MKMNRFLILGCFLWATLSVCAQGYELRKNIGSIIENKNATVGVAIIFNGKDTLTVNNQYRYPTMSVYKFHQALAVLDNLNRRNLPLDQQIYISKSALQPDTHSPLRDARPEGNFYMPIKELLQYSVSQSDNNACDILFSFLGGTDYVEKYIKSLGIMQIAITATEKEMHDDHSKQYANWTTPYSAVELLEKFRQQDDWFPPKYKNFLWESLIDTSTGQDKIKALLPPNTVVGHKTGTSFRNAQGLKAADNDLGFIELPNGKQFSIAVFIVNSIEDDKTNATIIAQISKAAYDYYKAK
;
A
#
# COMPACT_ATOMS: atom_id res chain seq x y z
N MET A 1 14.47 -68.80 17.39
CA MET A 1 15.41 -67.88 16.70
C MET A 1 14.67 -66.56 16.45
N LYS A 2 15.31 -65.42 16.75
CA LYS A 2 14.85 -64.01 16.68
C LYS A 2 14.16 -63.68 15.32
N MET A 3 13.31 -62.66 15.12
CA MET A 3 13.44 -61.26 15.51
C MET A 3 12.18 -60.44 15.11
N ASN A 4 11.82 -59.43 15.92
CA ASN A 4 10.88 -58.33 15.63
C ASN A 4 11.31 -57.43 14.46
N ARG A 5 10.36 -56.72 13.83
CA ARG A 5 10.46 -55.34 13.29
C ARG A 5 9.05 -54.84 12.87
N PHE A 6 8.30 -54.19 13.76
CA PHE A 6 8.16 -52.74 14.00
C PHE A 6 7.64 -51.88 12.83
N LEU A 7 6.46 -51.29 13.09
CA LEU A 7 5.83 -50.19 12.36
C LEU A 7 6.77 -49.01 12.18
N ILE A 8 6.73 -48.38 11.00
CA ILE A 8 6.92 -46.94 10.84
C ILE A 8 5.85 -46.45 9.86
N LEU A 9 4.71 -46.00 10.39
CA LEU A 9 3.73 -45.23 9.65
C LEU A 9 3.23 -44.12 10.59
N GLY A 10 3.96 -43.00 10.65
CA GLY A 10 3.61 -41.96 11.61
C GLY A 10 4.54 -40.76 11.62
N CYS A 11 4.66 -40.03 10.50
CA CYS A 11 5.25 -38.68 10.53
C CYS A 11 4.58 -37.65 9.58
N PHE A 12 3.59 -38.02 8.75
CA PHE A 12 3.04 -37.09 7.75
C PHE A 12 1.74 -36.37 8.13
N LEU A 13 1.11 -36.68 9.28
CA LEU A 13 -0.15 -36.03 9.70
C LEU A 13 0.01 -34.83 10.67
N TRP A 14 1.19 -34.61 11.26
CA TRP A 14 1.36 -33.54 12.25
C TRP A 14 1.73 -32.19 11.62
N ALA A 15 2.46 -32.18 10.50
CA ALA A 15 2.88 -30.94 9.86
C ALA A 15 1.71 -30.14 9.24
N THR A 16 0.64 -30.81 8.80
CA THR A 16 -0.52 -30.14 8.17
C THR A 16 -1.46 -29.50 9.19
N LEU A 17 -1.62 -30.09 10.38
CA LEU A 17 -2.48 -29.53 11.45
C LEU A 17 -1.88 -28.26 12.06
N SER A 18 -0.56 -28.20 12.26
CA SER A 18 0.10 -27.04 12.86
C SER A 18 0.08 -25.79 11.97
N VAL A 19 0.14 -25.94 10.64
CA VAL A 19 0.11 -24.80 9.70
C VAL A 19 -1.30 -24.17 9.64
N CYS A 20 -2.36 -24.98 9.62
CA CYS A 20 -3.74 -24.48 9.69
C CYS A 20 -4.03 -23.80 11.04
N ALA A 21 -3.49 -24.32 12.15
CA ALA A 21 -3.67 -23.75 13.49
C ALA A 21 -2.94 -22.40 13.68
N GLN A 22 -1.75 -22.24 13.09
CA GLN A 22 -1.00 -20.98 13.19
C GLN A 22 -1.69 -19.82 12.46
N GLY A 23 -2.20 -20.03 11.24
CA GLY A 23 -2.93 -18.99 10.50
C GLY A 23 -4.22 -18.57 11.21
N TYR A 24 -4.82 -19.49 11.96
CA TYR A 24 -5.98 -19.22 12.81
C TYR A 24 -5.64 -18.29 13.99
N GLU A 25 -4.49 -18.45 14.64
CA GLU A 25 -4.08 -17.57 15.76
C GLU A 25 -3.86 -16.12 15.31
N LEU A 26 -3.17 -15.89 14.19
CA LEU A 26 -3.00 -14.53 13.66
C LEU A 26 -4.36 -13.90 13.32
N ARG A 27 -5.26 -14.66 12.68
CA ARG A 27 -6.63 -14.22 12.38
C ARG A 27 -7.40 -13.84 13.65
N LYS A 28 -7.31 -14.65 14.70
CA LYS A 28 -7.97 -14.41 15.99
C LYS A 28 -7.43 -13.13 16.64
N ASN A 29 -6.11 -12.94 16.67
CA ASN A 29 -5.48 -11.74 17.20
C ASN A 29 -5.92 -10.48 16.45
N ILE A 30 -5.95 -10.52 15.12
CA ILE A 30 -6.48 -9.41 14.30
C ILE A 30 -7.95 -9.15 14.64
N GLY A 31 -8.76 -10.22 14.78
CA GLY A 31 -10.15 -10.13 15.20
C GLY A 31 -10.32 -9.38 16.52
N SER A 32 -9.52 -9.70 17.54
CA SER A 32 -9.55 -9.01 18.84
C SER A 32 -9.09 -7.55 18.78
N ILE A 33 -8.14 -7.20 17.90
CA ILE A 33 -7.70 -5.80 17.72
C ILE A 33 -8.84 -4.93 17.17
N ILE A 34 -9.59 -5.46 16.20
CA ILE A 34 -10.66 -4.71 15.52
C ILE A 34 -12.01 -4.83 16.23
N GLU A 35 -12.12 -5.69 17.24
CA GLU A 35 -13.33 -5.87 18.02
C GLU A 35 -13.73 -4.57 18.73
N ASN A 36 -15.04 -4.28 18.70
CA ASN A 36 -15.63 -3.09 19.31
C ASN A 36 -15.07 -1.75 18.77
N LYS A 37 -14.50 -1.73 17.57
CA LYS A 37 -14.14 -0.50 16.86
C LYS A 37 -15.30 -0.03 16.01
N ASN A 38 -15.60 1.25 16.07
CA ASN A 38 -16.63 1.89 15.26
C ASN A 38 -16.07 2.24 13.86
N ALA A 39 -15.56 1.23 13.17
CA ALA A 39 -14.97 1.30 11.85
C ALA A 39 -15.03 -0.06 11.17
N THR A 40 -15.05 -0.09 9.83
CA THR A 40 -14.82 -1.34 9.09
C THR A 40 -13.34 -1.46 8.77
N VAL A 41 -12.68 -2.48 9.31
CA VAL A 41 -11.25 -2.73 9.11
C VAL A 41 -11.05 -3.93 8.19
N GLY A 42 -10.41 -3.69 7.05
CA GLY A 42 -9.99 -4.71 6.08
C GLY A 42 -8.50 -4.97 6.19
N VAL A 43 -8.13 -6.25 6.18
CA VAL A 43 -6.72 -6.67 6.27
C VAL A 43 -6.43 -7.70 5.19
N ALA A 44 -5.29 -7.56 4.53
CA ALA A 44 -4.69 -8.63 3.76
C ALA A 44 -3.19 -8.72 4.06
N ILE A 45 -2.67 -9.94 4.13
CA ILE A 45 -1.25 -10.20 4.31
C ILE A 45 -0.84 -11.34 3.38
N ILE A 46 0.27 -11.18 2.66
CA ILE A 46 0.91 -12.23 1.88
C ILE A 46 2.34 -12.41 2.39
N PHE A 47 2.68 -13.60 2.85
CA PHE A 47 4.02 -13.97 3.28
C PHE A 47 4.65 -14.94 2.27
N ASN A 48 5.85 -14.59 1.79
CA ASN A 48 6.62 -15.37 0.81
C ASN A 48 5.81 -15.84 -0.41
N GLY A 49 4.89 -15.02 -0.92
CA GLY A 49 4.07 -15.31 -2.10
C GLY A 49 3.09 -16.47 -1.99
N LYS A 50 2.86 -17.03 -0.79
CA LYS A 50 2.06 -18.26 -0.64
C LYS A 50 1.06 -18.15 0.51
N ASP A 51 1.54 -17.84 1.71
CA ASP A 51 0.69 -17.79 2.91
C ASP A 51 -0.11 -16.49 2.88
N THR A 52 -1.42 -16.62 2.65
CA THR A 52 -2.33 -15.49 2.46
C THR A 52 -3.37 -15.47 3.58
N LEU A 53 -3.47 -14.34 4.28
CA LEU A 53 -4.51 -14.10 5.27
C LEU A 53 -5.31 -12.87 4.87
N THR A 54 -6.64 -12.98 4.91
CA THR A 54 -7.56 -11.86 4.65
C THR A 54 -8.63 -11.75 5.74
N VAL A 55 -8.98 -10.51 6.12
CA VAL A 55 -10.09 -10.17 7.03
C VAL A 55 -10.92 -9.08 6.35
N ASN A 56 -12.24 -9.26 6.30
CA ASN A 56 -13.20 -8.32 5.70
C ASN A 56 -12.89 -7.90 4.24
N ASN A 57 -12.30 -8.81 3.45
CA ASN A 57 -11.84 -8.50 2.10
C ASN A 57 -12.96 -8.24 1.07
N GLN A 58 -14.20 -8.62 1.39
CA GLN A 58 -15.35 -8.51 0.49
C GLN A 58 -15.80 -7.06 0.22
N TYR A 59 -15.39 -6.09 1.04
CA TYR A 59 -15.80 -4.70 0.90
C TYR A 59 -14.88 -3.92 -0.04
N ARG A 60 -15.40 -2.79 -0.53
CA ARG A 60 -14.63 -1.80 -1.28
C ARG A 60 -14.12 -0.75 -0.31
N TYR A 61 -12.82 -0.49 -0.36
CA TYR A 61 -12.16 0.48 0.51
C TYR A 61 -11.66 1.65 -0.34
N PRO A 62 -12.03 2.89 0.01
CA PRO A 62 -11.48 4.08 -0.64
C PRO A 62 -9.96 4.06 -0.51
N THR A 63 -9.24 4.17 -1.63
CA THR A 63 -7.78 4.07 -1.59
C THR A 63 -7.13 5.30 -0.96
N MET A 64 -7.75 6.46 -1.18
CA MET A 64 -7.06 7.76 -1.03
C MET A 64 -5.68 7.67 -1.69
N SER A 65 -4.66 8.29 -1.10
CA SER A 65 -3.31 8.31 -1.64
C SER A 65 -2.59 6.94 -1.73
N VAL A 66 -3.17 5.81 -1.29
CA VAL A 66 -2.60 4.47 -1.58
C VAL A 66 -2.53 4.23 -3.09
N TYR A 67 -3.45 4.80 -3.88
CA TYR A 67 -3.41 4.70 -5.34
C TYR A 67 -2.16 5.34 -5.99
N LYS A 68 -1.38 6.17 -5.26
CA LYS A 68 -0.15 6.78 -5.79
C LYS A 68 0.94 5.73 -6.03
N PHE A 69 0.91 4.61 -5.29
CA PHE A 69 1.73 3.45 -5.62
C PHE A 69 1.34 2.84 -6.98
N HIS A 70 0.05 2.74 -7.26
CA HIS A 70 -0.49 2.20 -8.50
C HIS A 70 -0.13 3.11 -9.68
N GLN A 71 -0.29 4.43 -9.48
CA GLN A 71 0.12 5.45 -10.43
C GLN A 71 1.63 5.38 -10.69
N ALA A 72 2.46 5.26 -9.66
CA ALA A 72 3.91 5.17 -9.82
C ALA A 72 4.32 3.98 -10.71
N LEU A 73 3.71 2.80 -10.50
CA LEU A 73 3.94 1.66 -11.39
C LEU A 73 3.58 1.97 -12.85
N ALA A 74 2.45 2.64 -13.10
CA ALA A 74 2.02 3.03 -14.44
C ALA A 74 2.96 4.06 -15.09
N VAL A 75 3.48 5.02 -14.31
CA VAL A 75 4.48 5.99 -14.77
C VAL A 75 5.76 5.27 -15.19
N LEU A 76 6.26 4.36 -14.36
CA LEU A 76 7.51 3.63 -14.63
C LEU A 76 7.39 2.70 -15.84
N ASP A 77 6.26 2.01 -16.01
CA ASP A 77 5.96 1.24 -17.23
C ASP A 77 5.88 2.16 -18.46
N ASN A 78 5.22 3.33 -18.37
CA ASN A 78 5.16 4.28 -19.47
C ASN A 78 6.55 4.78 -19.89
N LEU A 79 7.40 5.13 -18.92
CA LEU A 79 8.79 5.50 -19.18
C LEU A 79 9.56 4.37 -19.86
N ASN A 80 9.44 3.15 -19.34
CA ASN A 80 10.10 1.97 -19.89
C ASN A 80 9.68 1.73 -21.35
N ARG A 81 8.38 1.69 -21.65
CA ARG A 81 7.85 1.46 -23.01
C ARG A 81 8.25 2.53 -24.02
N ARG A 82 8.49 3.76 -23.55
CA ARG A 82 8.92 4.89 -24.37
C ARG A 82 10.44 5.07 -24.37
N ASN A 83 11.18 4.19 -23.70
CA ASN A 83 12.63 4.28 -23.52
C ASN A 83 13.09 5.63 -22.94
N LEU A 84 12.33 6.18 -21.98
CA LEU A 84 12.60 7.47 -21.32
C LEU A 84 13.31 7.28 -19.98
N PRO A 85 14.31 8.10 -19.64
CA PRO A 85 14.99 8.02 -18.35
C PRO A 85 14.11 8.57 -17.21
N LEU A 86 14.44 8.19 -15.97
CA LEU A 86 13.88 8.80 -14.75
C LEU A 86 14.13 10.32 -14.67
N ASP A 87 15.22 10.78 -15.29
CA ASP A 87 15.61 12.20 -15.41
C ASP A 87 14.88 12.96 -16.52
N GLN A 88 13.92 12.32 -17.21
CA GLN A 88 13.08 12.99 -18.20
C GLN A 88 12.45 14.24 -17.56
N GLN A 89 12.77 15.40 -18.11
CA GLN A 89 12.28 16.67 -17.63
C GLN A 89 10.83 16.88 -18.06
N ILE A 90 10.01 17.41 -17.16
CA ILE A 90 8.68 17.90 -17.48
C ILE A 90 8.54 19.35 -16.98
N TYR A 91 7.79 20.14 -17.73
CA TYR A 91 7.48 21.51 -17.33
C TYR A 91 6.32 21.53 -16.33
N ILE A 92 6.54 22.19 -15.20
CA ILE A 92 5.55 22.38 -14.13
C ILE A 92 5.07 23.82 -14.18
N SER A 93 3.87 24.05 -14.70
CA SER A 93 3.28 25.39 -14.70
C SER A 93 2.89 25.80 -13.28
N LYS A 94 2.86 27.11 -13.02
CA LYS A 94 2.31 27.64 -11.76
C LYS A 94 0.86 27.18 -11.53
N SER A 95 0.07 27.04 -12.58
CA SER A 95 -1.31 26.54 -12.51
C SER A 95 -1.42 25.06 -12.14
N ALA A 96 -0.36 24.26 -12.33
CA ALA A 96 -0.36 22.87 -11.89
C ALA A 96 -0.14 22.73 -10.37
N LEU A 97 0.34 23.79 -9.71
CA LEU A 97 0.57 23.84 -8.26
C LEU A 97 -0.64 24.46 -7.56
N GLN A 98 -1.72 23.70 -7.45
CA GLN A 98 -2.98 24.16 -6.85
C GLN A 98 -2.79 24.56 -5.38
N PRO A 99 -3.44 25.65 -4.91
CA PRO A 99 -3.51 25.98 -3.49
C PRO A 99 -4.42 25.00 -2.73
N ASP A 100 -4.50 25.14 -1.40
CA ASP A 100 -5.49 24.47 -0.53
C ASP A 100 -5.52 22.93 -0.59
N THR A 101 -4.38 22.34 -0.95
CA THR A 101 -4.14 20.89 -0.96
C THR A 101 -2.79 20.57 -0.33
N HIS A 102 -2.60 19.34 0.14
CA HIS A 102 -1.31 18.87 0.64
C HIS A 102 -0.30 18.79 -0.51
N SER A 103 0.68 19.70 -0.53
CA SER A 103 1.69 19.73 -1.58
C SER A 103 3.04 20.29 -1.11
N PRO A 104 3.91 19.45 -0.54
CA PRO A 104 5.30 19.81 -0.24
C PRO A 104 6.08 20.34 -1.45
N LEU A 105 5.77 19.90 -2.67
CA LEU A 105 6.34 20.43 -3.91
C LEU A 105 5.99 21.91 -4.10
N ARG A 106 4.71 22.26 -3.97
CA ARG A 106 4.27 23.66 -4.07
C ARG A 106 4.93 24.50 -2.98
N ASP A 107 5.02 23.98 -1.76
CA ASP A 107 5.59 24.72 -0.63
C ASP A 107 7.10 24.96 -0.83
N ALA A 108 7.81 24.02 -1.44
CA ALA A 108 9.24 24.13 -1.77
C ALA A 108 9.54 24.97 -3.03
N ARG A 109 8.60 25.03 -3.97
CA ARG A 109 8.73 25.74 -5.27
C ARG A 109 7.49 26.58 -5.56
N PRO A 110 7.15 27.56 -4.71
CA PRO A 110 5.91 28.32 -4.84
C PRO A 110 5.86 29.18 -6.11
N GLU A 111 6.98 29.47 -6.74
CA GLU A 111 7.06 30.24 -7.99
C GLU A 111 6.40 29.55 -9.18
N GLY A 112 6.41 28.20 -9.23
CA GLY A 112 6.01 27.44 -10.42
C GLY A 112 6.84 27.78 -11.66
N ASN A 113 6.40 27.32 -12.84
CA ASN A 113 7.01 27.61 -14.13
C ASN A 113 8.49 27.18 -14.23
N PHE A 114 8.78 25.93 -13.85
CA PHE A 114 10.12 25.34 -13.89
C PHE A 114 10.09 23.95 -14.53
N TYR A 115 11.26 23.43 -14.92
CA TYR A 115 11.43 22.04 -15.32
C TYR A 115 11.91 21.20 -14.14
N MET A 116 11.41 19.98 -14.04
CA MET A 116 11.79 19.02 -13.00
C MET A 116 11.82 17.60 -13.59
N PRO A 117 12.74 16.73 -13.14
CA PRO A 117 12.76 15.33 -13.57
C PRO A 117 11.59 14.55 -12.99
N ILE A 118 11.06 13.57 -13.74
CA ILE A 118 9.95 12.71 -13.30
C ILE A 118 10.25 11.97 -12.00
N LYS A 119 11.51 11.59 -11.75
CA LYS A 119 11.91 10.96 -10.48
C LYS A 119 11.61 11.85 -9.27
N GLU A 120 11.76 13.16 -9.36
CA GLU A 120 11.47 14.07 -8.24
C GLU A 120 9.97 14.17 -8.00
N LEU A 121 9.14 14.21 -9.06
CA LEU A 121 7.68 14.15 -8.93
C LEU A 121 7.20 12.85 -8.30
N LEU A 122 7.78 11.72 -8.70
CA LEU A 122 7.48 10.43 -8.10
C LEU A 122 7.87 10.40 -6.62
N GLN A 123 9.02 10.95 -6.25
CA GLN A 123 9.43 11.04 -4.83
C GLN A 123 8.44 11.90 -4.01
N TYR A 124 8.02 13.07 -4.53
CA TYR A 124 7.00 13.88 -3.87
C TYR A 124 5.65 13.15 -3.75
N SER A 125 5.20 12.51 -4.82
CA SER A 125 3.92 11.79 -4.86
C SER A 125 3.90 10.54 -3.96
N VAL A 126 4.96 9.74 -3.98
CA VAL A 126 5.04 8.48 -3.23
C VAL A 126 5.43 8.74 -1.77
N SER A 127 6.62 9.30 -1.52
CA SER A 127 7.22 9.37 -0.19
C SER A 127 6.58 10.45 0.69
N GLN A 128 6.16 11.56 0.08
CA GLN A 128 5.57 12.71 0.80
C GLN A 128 4.07 12.86 0.56
N SER A 129 3.48 11.99 -0.28
CA SER A 129 2.05 11.99 -0.60
C SER A 129 1.54 13.28 -1.24
N ASP A 130 2.37 14.01 -1.96
CA ASP A 130 2.02 15.29 -2.60
C ASP A 130 0.84 15.12 -3.59
N ASN A 131 -0.17 15.97 -3.48
CA ASN A 131 -1.37 15.91 -4.32
C ASN A 131 -1.18 16.57 -5.68
N ASN A 132 -0.43 17.67 -5.77
CA ASN A 132 -0.15 18.31 -7.06
C ASN A 132 0.77 17.43 -7.92
N ALA A 133 1.82 16.85 -7.33
CA ALA A 133 2.69 15.92 -8.04
C ALA A 133 1.90 14.71 -8.58
N CYS A 134 0.93 14.21 -7.81
CA CYS A 134 0.03 13.14 -8.26
C CYS A 134 -0.81 13.56 -9.47
N ASP A 135 -1.47 14.71 -9.45
CA ASP A 135 -2.31 15.17 -10.55
C ASP A 135 -1.51 15.51 -11.82
N ILE A 136 -0.28 16.01 -11.64
CA ILE A 136 0.68 16.22 -12.73
C ILE A 136 1.07 14.89 -13.37
N LEU A 137 1.33 13.84 -12.57
CA LEU A 137 1.64 12.50 -13.07
C LEU A 137 0.43 11.84 -13.77
N PHE A 138 -0.81 12.10 -13.32
CA PHE A 138 -2.00 11.68 -14.08
C PHE A 138 -2.07 12.38 -15.44
N SER A 139 -1.83 13.69 -15.48
CA SER A 139 -1.80 14.43 -16.74
C SER A 139 -0.72 13.91 -17.68
N PHE A 140 0.47 13.58 -17.16
CA PHE A 140 1.56 12.96 -17.93
C PHE A 140 1.15 11.63 -18.58
N LEU A 141 0.35 10.82 -17.89
CA LEU A 141 -0.17 9.54 -18.38
C LEU A 141 -1.40 9.65 -19.30
N GLY A 142 -2.01 10.84 -19.40
CA GLY A 142 -3.25 11.05 -20.13
C GLY A 142 -4.52 10.72 -19.33
N GLY A 143 -4.44 10.64 -17.99
CA GLY A 143 -5.59 10.53 -17.08
C GLY A 143 -5.61 9.28 -16.21
N THR A 144 -6.63 9.20 -15.34
CA THR A 144 -6.87 8.12 -14.38
C THR A 144 -7.12 6.76 -15.06
N ASP A 145 -7.85 6.76 -16.16
CA ASP A 145 -8.14 5.58 -16.99
C ASP A 145 -6.88 4.83 -17.45
N TYR A 146 -5.79 5.54 -17.75
CA TYR A 146 -4.53 4.90 -18.14
C TYR A 146 -4.00 4.04 -17.00
N VAL A 147 -3.99 4.58 -15.77
CA VAL A 147 -3.52 3.88 -14.58
C VAL A 147 -4.42 2.68 -14.30
N GLU A 148 -5.74 2.84 -14.34
CA GLU A 148 -6.66 1.73 -14.10
C GLU A 148 -6.45 0.59 -15.11
N LYS A 149 -6.36 0.91 -16.41
CA LYS A 149 -6.12 -0.07 -17.48
C LYS A 149 -4.78 -0.79 -17.30
N TYR A 150 -3.73 -0.05 -16.95
CA TYR A 150 -2.43 -0.63 -16.69
C TYR A 150 -2.48 -1.62 -15.52
N ILE A 151 -3.06 -1.23 -14.39
CA ILE A 151 -3.17 -2.12 -13.21
C ILE A 151 -4.01 -3.36 -13.51
N LYS A 152 -5.12 -3.22 -14.24
CA LYS A 152 -5.92 -4.36 -14.69
C LYS A 152 -5.16 -5.28 -15.65
N SER A 153 -4.26 -4.74 -16.48
CA SER A 153 -3.40 -5.55 -17.35
C SER A 153 -2.38 -6.41 -16.58
N LEU A 154 -2.07 -6.07 -15.32
CA LEU A 154 -1.25 -6.89 -14.42
C LEU A 154 -2.06 -8.02 -13.72
N GLY A 155 -3.34 -8.15 -14.06
CA GLY A 155 -4.28 -9.12 -13.50
C GLY A 155 -5.00 -8.64 -12.23
N ILE A 156 -4.86 -7.37 -11.85
CA ILE A 156 -5.49 -6.81 -10.64
C ILE A 156 -6.85 -6.20 -11.01
N MET A 157 -7.92 -6.97 -10.80
CA MET A 157 -9.26 -6.63 -11.31
C MET A 157 -10.15 -5.86 -10.31
N GLN A 158 -9.98 -6.08 -9.01
CA GLN A 158 -10.82 -5.46 -7.96
C GLN A 158 -10.26 -4.10 -7.55
N ILE A 159 -10.23 -3.19 -8.51
CA ILE A 159 -9.68 -1.83 -8.39
C ILE A 159 -10.52 -0.89 -9.25
N ALA A 160 -10.69 0.34 -8.78
CA ALA A 160 -11.12 1.47 -9.58
C ALA A 160 -10.23 2.69 -9.31
N ILE A 161 -9.76 3.34 -10.37
CA ILE A 161 -9.00 4.60 -10.32
C ILE A 161 -9.66 5.53 -11.33
N THR A 162 -10.52 6.40 -10.81
CA THR A 162 -11.48 7.20 -11.59
C THR A 162 -11.34 8.69 -11.36
N ALA A 163 -10.90 9.14 -10.17
CA ALA A 163 -10.80 10.55 -9.81
C ALA A 163 -9.37 10.97 -9.46
N THR A 164 -8.97 12.19 -9.83
CA THR A 164 -7.70 12.81 -9.38
C THR A 164 -7.82 13.38 -7.95
N GLU A 165 -6.73 13.85 -7.34
CA GLU A 165 -6.78 14.52 -6.03
C GLU A 165 -7.62 15.80 -6.10
N LYS A 166 -7.47 16.59 -7.18
CA LYS A 166 -8.31 17.77 -7.41
C LYS A 166 -9.79 17.42 -7.48
N GLU A 167 -10.16 16.38 -8.22
CA GLU A 167 -11.56 15.98 -8.32
C GLU A 167 -12.13 15.48 -7.00
N MET A 168 -11.35 14.74 -6.21
CA MET A 168 -11.74 14.31 -4.85
C MET A 168 -11.82 15.48 -3.87
N HIS A 169 -11.02 16.53 -4.07
CA HIS A 169 -11.08 17.75 -3.27
C HIS A 169 -12.33 18.58 -3.61
N ASP A 170 -12.61 18.78 -4.90
CA ASP A 170 -13.75 19.56 -5.38
C ASP A 170 -15.09 18.87 -5.02
N ASP A 171 -15.12 17.53 -5.01
CA ASP A 171 -16.29 16.74 -4.62
C ASP A 171 -15.87 15.56 -3.73
N HIS A 172 -16.02 15.75 -2.41
CA HIS A 172 -15.69 14.75 -1.41
C HIS A 172 -16.43 13.40 -1.59
N SER A 173 -17.56 13.34 -2.30
CA SER A 173 -18.22 12.07 -2.56
C SER A 173 -17.38 11.16 -3.47
N LYS A 174 -16.53 11.74 -4.33
CA LYS A 174 -15.64 11.02 -5.26
C LYS A 174 -14.53 10.25 -4.56
N GLN A 175 -14.26 10.49 -3.27
CA GLN A 175 -13.27 9.71 -2.54
C GLN A 175 -13.57 8.20 -2.54
N TYR A 176 -14.85 7.81 -2.60
CA TYR A 176 -15.28 6.41 -2.70
C TYR A 176 -15.23 5.84 -4.13
N ALA A 177 -15.07 6.68 -5.15
CA ALA A 177 -14.98 6.25 -6.54
C ALA A 177 -13.63 5.58 -6.85
N ASN A 178 -12.56 5.99 -6.15
CA ASN A 178 -11.29 5.30 -6.12
C ASN A 178 -11.29 4.24 -5.02
N TRP A 179 -11.34 2.96 -5.38
CA TRP A 179 -11.44 1.88 -4.39
C TRP A 179 -10.65 0.64 -4.77
N THR A 180 -10.29 -0.16 -3.76
CA THR A 180 -9.69 -1.50 -3.91
C THR A 180 -10.28 -2.46 -2.87
N THR A 181 -9.98 -3.75 -3.01
CA THR A 181 -10.02 -4.69 -1.87
C THR A 181 -8.62 -4.77 -1.22
N PRO A 182 -8.51 -5.10 0.09
CA PRO A 182 -7.22 -5.29 0.74
C PRO A 182 -6.34 -6.31 0.02
N TYR A 183 -6.90 -7.44 -0.39
CA TYR A 183 -6.19 -8.50 -1.10
C TYR A 183 -5.61 -7.99 -2.43
N SER A 184 -6.40 -7.31 -3.26
CA SER A 184 -5.90 -6.80 -4.55
C SER A 184 -4.79 -5.76 -4.40
N ALA A 185 -4.84 -4.94 -3.35
CA ALA A 185 -3.76 -3.99 -3.06
C ALA A 185 -2.46 -4.72 -2.66
N VAL A 186 -2.55 -5.74 -1.80
CA VAL A 186 -1.38 -6.53 -1.37
C VAL A 186 -0.86 -7.42 -2.48
N GLU A 187 -1.73 -7.99 -3.31
CA GLU A 187 -1.35 -8.80 -4.46
C GLU A 187 -0.54 -7.98 -5.47
N LEU A 188 -0.95 -6.74 -5.75
CA LEU A 188 -0.17 -5.83 -6.59
C LEU A 188 1.20 -5.54 -5.98
N LEU A 189 1.27 -5.24 -4.68
CA LEU A 189 2.52 -4.96 -3.98
C LEU A 189 3.45 -6.19 -3.94
N GLU A 190 2.91 -7.38 -3.70
CA GLU A 190 3.68 -8.62 -3.68
C GLU A 190 4.20 -8.95 -5.08
N LYS A 191 3.40 -8.74 -6.13
CA LYS A 191 3.87 -8.87 -7.50
C LYS A 191 5.00 -7.88 -7.79
N PHE A 192 4.88 -6.61 -7.39
CA PHE A 192 5.98 -5.63 -7.51
C PHE A 192 7.26 -6.11 -6.82
N ARG A 193 7.16 -6.68 -5.62
CA ARG A 193 8.32 -7.22 -4.88
C ARG A 193 8.97 -8.39 -5.62
N GLN A 194 8.18 -9.34 -6.11
CA GLN A 194 8.67 -10.62 -6.62
C GLN A 194 9.04 -10.62 -8.11
N GLN A 195 8.36 -9.81 -8.92
CA GLN A 195 8.55 -9.80 -10.37
C GLN A 195 9.69 -8.85 -10.74
N ASP A 196 10.66 -9.34 -11.53
CA ASP A 196 11.81 -8.55 -12.00
C ASP A 196 11.66 -8.12 -13.47
N ASP A 197 10.58 -8.51 -14.15
CA ASP A 197 10.40 -8.37 -15.60
C ASP A 197 9.45 -7.23 -16.03
N TRP A 198 8.78 -6.56 -15.09
CA TRP A 198 7.87 -5.44 -15.41
C TRP A 198 8.59 -4.24 -16.04
N PHE A 199 9.77 -3.93 -15.54
CA PHE A 199 10.63 -2.87 -16.05
C PHE A 199 12.06 -3.06 -15.51
N PRO A 200 13.09 -2.47 -16.17
CA PRO A 200 14.48 -2.59 -15.75
C PRO A 200 14.72 -2.27 -14.27
N PRO A 201 15.73 -2.91 -13.62
CA PRO A 201 16.00 -2.76 -12.18
C PRO A 201 16.11 -1.32 -11.67
N LYS A 202 16.59 -0.38 -12.50
CA LYS A 202 16.67 1.05 -12.15
C LYS A 202 15.32 1.65 -11.72
N TYR A 203 14.22 1.26 -12.36
CA TYR A 203 12.89 1.76 -12.03
C TYR A 203 12.33 1.06 -10.77
N LYS A 204 12.60 -0.25 -10.63
CA LYS A 204 12.20 -1.04 -9.46
C LYS A 204 12.89 -0.56 -8.20
N ASN A 205 14.21 -0.40 -8.23
CA ASN A 205 15.00 0.09 -7.11
C ASN A 205 14.56 1.50 -6.71
N PHE A 206 14.34 2.38 -7.68
CA PHE A 206 13.82 3.72 -7.40
C PHE A 206 12.49 3.68 -6.64
N LEU A 207 11.47 2.94 -7.12
CA LEU A 207 10.19 2.87 -6.42
C LEU A 207 10.29 2.19 -5.05
N TRP A 208 11.15 1.17 -4.94
CA TRP A 208 11.42 0.49 -3.68
C TRP A 208 11.98 1.45 -2.63
N GLU A 209 13.01 2.23 -2.99
CA GLU A 209 13.60 3.25 -2.14
C GLU A 209 12.60 4.36 -1.80
N SER A 210 11.84 4.85 -2.79
CA SER A 210 10.79 5.86 -2.54
C SER A 210 9.74 5.38 -1.53
N LEU A 211 9.37 4.10 -1.53
CA LEU A 211 8.44 3.53 -0.55
C LEU A 211 9.06 3.43 0.84
N ILE A 212 10.35 3.13 0.96
CA ILE A 212 11.09 3.08 2.22
C ILE A 212 11.19 4.49 2.84
N ASP A 213 11.52 5.47 1.99
CA ASP A 213 11.68 6.89 2.33
C ASP A 213 10.36 7.59 2.67
N THR A 214 9.22 6.90 2.64
CA THR A 214 7.93 7.46 3.00
C THR A 214 7.95 8.05 4.41
N SER A 215 7.67 9.36 4.49
CA SER A 215 7.68 10.15 5.73
C SER A 215 6.30 10.22 6.40
N THR A 216 5.22 9.98 5.66
CA THR A 216 3.85 9.93 6.22
C THR A 216 3.58 8.68 7.03
N GLY A 217 2.69 8.74 8.04
CA GLY A 217 2.18 7.56 8.75
C GLY A 217 3.22 6.80 9.58
N GLN A 218 4.18 7.50 10.20
CA GLN A 218 5.15 6.85 11.11
C GLN A 218 4.48 6.19 12.32
N ASP A 219 3.26 6.60 12.66
CA ASP A 219 2.39 6.08 13.71
C ASP A 219 1.51 4.89 13.27
N LYS A 220 1.63 4.45 12.00
CA LYS A 220 0.88 3.32 11.42
C LYS A 220 1.71 2.03 11.39
N ILE A 221 1.96 1.45 10.20
CA ILE A 221 2.63 0.13 10.05
C ILE A 221 3.97 0.08 10.80
N LYS A 222 4.73 1.19 10.78
CA LYS A 222 6.07 1.30 11.36
C LYS A 222 6.07 1.36 12.90
N ALA A 223 5.00 1.85 13.53
CA ALA A 223 5.07 2.43 14.88
C ALA A 223 5.44 1.45 16.01
N LEU A 224 5.03 0.19 15.88
CA LEU A 224 5.24 -0.83 16.91
C LEU A 224 6.24 -1.92 16.48
N LEU A 225 6.92 -1.73 15.35
CA LEU A 225 7.96 -2.63 14.88
C LEU A 225 9.30 -2.31 15.58
N PRO A 226 10.24 -3.27 15.65
CA PRO A 226 11.57 -2.99 16.17
C PRO A 226 12.24 -1.82 15.42
N PRO A 227 13.05 -1.00 16.11
CA PRO A 227 13.83 0.04 15.46
C PRO A 227 14.64 -0.52 14.27
N ASN A 228 14.80 0.29 13.22
CA ASN A 228 15.52 -0.07 11.98
C ASN A 228 14.89 -1.22 11.16
N THR A 229 13.67 -1.65 11.48
CA THR A 229 12.92 -2.55 10.58
C THR A 229 12.70 -1.84 9.24
N VAL A 230 13.14 -2.46 8.15
CA VAL A 230 12.94 -1.91 6.81
C VAL A 230 11.47 -2.07 6.43
N VAL A 231 10.82 -0.95 6.16
CA VAL A 231 9.41 -0.87 5.77
C VAL A 231 9.26 0.07 4.59
N GLY A 232 8.91 -0.48 3.42
CA GLY A 232 8.45 0.30 2.29
C GLY A 232 6.93 0.35 2.27
N HIS A 233 6.34 1.55 2.31
CA HIS A 233 4.88 1.68 2.42
C HIS A 233 4.33 2.94 1.75
N LYS A 234 3.02 2.94 1.51
CA LYS A 234 2.24 4.08 1.06
C LYS A 234 0.96 4.20 1.89
N THR A 235 0.79 5.37 2.48
CA THR A 235 -0.41 5.74 3.24
C THR A 235 -1.52 6.30 2.34
N GLY A 236 -2.76 6.25 2.84
CA GLY A 236 -3.87 7.01 2.29
C GLY A 236 -4.79 7.45 3.43
N THR A 237 -5.21 8.71 3.44
CA THR A 237 -5.96 9.30 4.55
C THR A 237 -6.99 10.29 3.99
N SER A 238 -8.24 10.19 4.43
CA SER A 238 -9.27 11.20 4.16
C SER A 238 -9.33 12.23 5.29
N PHE A 239 -9.92 13.39 5.02
CA PHE A 239 -10.40 14.27 6.09
C PHE A 239 -11.59 13.65 6.82
N ARG A 240 -11.94 14.24 7.97
CA ARG A 240 -13.19 13.95 8.68
C ARG A 240 -14.29 14.87 8.16
N ASN A 241 -15.48 14.33 7.99
CA ASN A 241 -16.65 15.16 7.72
C ASN A 241 -17.20 15.79 9.01
N ALA A 242 -18.26 16.61 8.89
CA ALA A 242 -18.87 17.30 10.02
C ALA A 242 -19.44 16.37 11.11
N GLN A 243 -19.70 15.11 10.79
CA GLN A 243 -20.16 14.08 11.72
C GLN A 243 -19.00 13.31 12.38
N GLY A 244 -17.76 13.72 12.14
CA GLY A 244 -16.56 13.06 12.66
C GLY A 244 -16.17 11.78 11.91
N LEU A 245 -16.90 11.41 10.85
CA LEU A 245 -16.61 10.21 10.05
C LEU A 245 -15.38 10.45 9.17
N LYS A 246 -14.44 9.51 9.25
CA LYS A 246 -13.30 9.40 8.37
C LYS A 246 -13.57 8.30 7.34
N ALA A 247 -13.66 8.68 6.06
CA ALA A 247 -13.93 7.74 4.98
C ALA A 247 -12.81 6.71 4.83
N ALA A 248 -11.55 7.11 5.01
CA ALA A 248 -10.40 6.22 4.90
C ALA A 248 -9.22 6.58 5.80
N ASP A 249 -8.62 5.56 6.40
CA ASP A 249 -7.32 5.64 7.06
C ASP A 249 -6.54 4.34 6.79
N ASN A 250 -5.62 4.41 5.83
CA ASN A 250 -5.02 3.25 5.20
C ASN A 250 -3.50 3.28 5.30
N ASP A 251 -2.91 2.09 5.25
CA ASP A 251 -1.50 1.88 4.98
C ASP A 251 -1.28 0.55 4.25
N LEU A 252 -0.49 0.59 3.17
CA LEU A 252 -0.12 -0.57 2.35
C LEU A 252 1.41 -0.61 2.31
N GLY A 253 2.02 -1.74 2.66
CA GLY A 253 3.47 -1.82 2.67
C GLY A 253 4.03 -3.23 2.75
N PHE A 254 5.34 -3.30 2.67
CA PHE A 254 6.11 -4.51 2.87
C PHE A 254 7.08 -4.34 4.03
N ILE A 255 7.38 -5.44 4.70
CA ILE A 255 8.23 -5.45 5.89
C ILE A 255 9.29 -6.52 5.73
N GLU A 256 10.55 -6.16 6.00
CA GLU A 256 11.66 -7.11 6.09
C GLU A 256 11.80 -7.67 7.51
N LEU A 257 11.91 -8.99 7.60
CA LEU A 257 12.11 -9.70 8.85
C LEU A 257 13.61 -9.95 9.11
N PRO A 258 14.03 -10.14 10.37
CA PRO A 258 15.44 -10.41 10.71
C PRO A 258 16.04 -11.66 10.06
N ASN A 259 15.19 -12.60 9.61
CA ASN A 259 15.61 -13.82 8.92
C ASN A 259 15.75 -13.63 7.39
N GLY A 260 15.66 -12.40 6.89
CA GLY A 260 15.73 -12.05 5.46
C GLY A 260 14.46 -12.37 4.67
N LYS A 261 13.44 -12.96 5.29
CA LYS A 261 12.11 -13.12 4.69
C LYS A 261 11.35 -11.81 4.76
N GLN A 262 10.25 -11.73 4.02
CA GLN A 262 9.47 -10.52 3.90
C GLN A 262 7.99 -10.86 3.77
N PHE A 263 7.11 -9.93 4.17
CA PHE A 263 5.68 -10.01 3.89
C PHE A 263 5.14 -8.67 3.40
N SER A 264 4.09 -8.74 2.60
CA SER A 264 3.28 -7.60 2.19
C SER A 264 2.00 -7.54 3.02
N ILE A 265 1.59 -6.34 3.42
CA ILE A 265 0.43 -6.10 4.27
C ILE A 265 -0.36 -4.88 3.79
N ALA A 266 -1.67 -4.99 3.83
CA ALA A 266 -2.60 -3.88 3.71
C ALA A 266 -3.48 -3.85 4.95
N VAL A 267 -3.62 -2.67 5.55
CA VAL A 267 -4.66 -2.38 6.52
C VAL A 267 -5.44 -1.17 6.03
N PHE A 268 -6.71 -1.39 5.71
CA PHE A 268 -7.61 -0.35 5.24
C PHE A 268 -8.73 -0.16 6.27
N ILE A 269 -8.89 1.05 6.77
CA ILE A 269 -9.98 1.41 7.68
C ILE A 269 -10.94 2.28 6.89
N VAL A 270 -12.20 1.84 6.75
CA VAL A 270 -13.25 2.58 6.06
C VAL A 270 -14.37 2.95 7.02
N ASN A 271 -14.92 4.15 6.84
CA ASN A 271 -16.06 4.70 7.61
C ASN A 271 -15.84 4.64 9.12
N SER A 272 -14.72 5.19 9.60
CA SER A 272 -14.37 5.22 11.02
C SER A 272 -14.91 6.47 11.70
N ILE A 273 -15.56 6.31 12.86
CA ILE A 273 -15.85 7.42 13.80
C ILE A 273 -14.88 7.43 14.99
N GLU A 274 -13.95 6.48 15.07
CA GLU A 274 -12.84 6.51 16.04
C GLU A 274 -11.93 7.70 15.75
N ASP A 275 -11.15 8.17 16.75
CA ASP A 275 -10.16 9.22 16.55
C ASP A 275 -8.95 8.77 15.70
N ASP A 276 -8.13 9.73 15.22
CA ASP A 276 -7.01 9.43 14.32
C ASP A 276 -5.95 8.55 14.98
N LYS A 277 -5.70 8.78 16.27
CA LYS A 277 -4.75 7.98 17.06
C LYS A 277 -5.19 6.53 17.16
N THR A 278 -6.49 6.28 17.33
CA THR A 278 -7.08 4.95 17.42
C THR A 278 -6.99 4.24 16.07
N ASN A 279 -7.31 4.92 14.97
CA ASN A 279 -7.13 4.37 13.62
C ASN A 279 -5.67 3.98 13.36
N ALA A 280 -4.71 4.86 13.65
CA ALA A 280 -3.28 4.57 13.49
C ALA A 280 -2.83 3.40 14.39
N THR A 281 -3.30 3.36 15.64
CA THR A 281 -3.00 2.29 16.60
C THR A 281 -3.51 0.92 16.12
N ILE A 282 -4.71 0.86 15.51
CA ILE A 282 -5.23 -0.38 14.91
C ILE A 282 -4.27 -0.90 13.85
N ILE A 283 -3.82 -0.03 12.93
CA ILE A 283 -2.89 -0.39 11.85
C ILE A 283 -1.56 -0.90 12.45
N ALA A 284 -1.02 -0.17 13.43
CA ALA A 284 0.23 -0.52 14.09
C ALA A 284 0.16 -1.86 14.82
N GLN A 285 -0.93 -2.13 15.53
CA GLN A 285 -1.13 -3.39 16.27
C GLN A 285 -1.27 -4.58 15.32
N ILE A 286 -1.99 -4.42 14.20
CA ILE A 286 -2.12 -5.47 13.17
C ILE A 286 -0.76 -5.75 12.53
N SER A 287 -0.01 -4.70 12.16
CA SER A 287 1.35 -4.82 11.63
C SER A 287 2.27 -5.57 12.58
N LYS A 288 2.26 -5.19 13.87
CA LYS A 288 3.04 -5.87 14.91
C LYS A 288 2.63 -7.33 15.10
N ALA A 289 1.34 -7.63 15.11
CA ALA A 289 0.86 -9.01 15.24
C ALA A 289 1.33 -9.88 14.06
N ALA A 290 1.29 -9.35 12.84
CA ALA A 290 1.83 -10.02 11.66
C ALA A 290 3.35 -10.22 11.77
N TYR A 291 4.10 -9.17 12.15
CA TYR A 291 5.55 -9.25 12.35
C TYR A 291 5.93 -10.31 13.38
N ASP A 292 5.27 -10.32 14.55
CA ASP A 292 5.55 -11.28 15.62
C ASP A 292 5.23 -12.72 15.23
N TYR A 293 4.22 -12.90 14.39
CA TYR A 293 3.85 -14.21 13.85
C TYR A 293 4.84 -14.71 12.80
N TYR A 294 5.18 -13.89 11.80
CA TYR A 294 6.04 -14.32 10.69
C TYR A 294 7.53 -14.35 11.02
N LYS A 295 8.01 -13.56 11.99
CA LYS A 295 9.42 -13.64 12.44
C LYS A 295 9.77 -15.01 13.02
N ALA A 296 8.76 -15.75 13.50
CA ALA A 296 8.92 -17.08 14.08
C ALA A 296 8.88 -18.22 13.03
N LYS A 297 8.58 -17.91 11.75
CA LYS A 297 8.51 -18.87 10.64
C LYS A 297 9.78 -18.92 9.81
#